data_AF-A0AAU9LFD1-F1
#
_entry.id   AF-A0AAU9LFD1-F1
#
_cell.length_a   1.000
_cell.length_b   1.000
_cell.length_c   1.000
_cell.angle_alpha   90.00
_cell.angle_beta   90.00
_cell.angle_gamma   90.00
#
_symmetry.space_group_name_H-M   'P 1'
#
loop_
_entity.id
_entity.type
_entity.pdbx_description
1 polymer ?
#
loop_
_entity_poly.entity_id
_entity_poly.type
_entity_poly.pdbx_seq_one_letter_code
_entity_poly.pdbx_strand_id
1 'polypeptide(L)'
;MDSYYNTHRTVQEPKGQDLDYINIAYSHLLRSDWAKLAKLLTKSNSFRLKHILLMLQNNYAVSLKFFKWIELHNPNLLTLETNSIIFHILTKNRKFVSAESILKKIICSCDVNLHYKLFDSLLHSYRICDSTPRVFDALFKMYAHVKQFRNAIDTFCKMKEYRFLPTIESSNMYMSSLLSFN
;
A
#
# COMPACT_ATOMS: atom_id res chain seq x y z
N MET A 1 -32.13 1.75 1.61
CA MET A 1 -32.32 0.61 0.68
C MET A 1 -30.92 0.12 0.36
N ASP A 2 -30.44 -0.73 1.27
CA ASP A 2 -29.07 -1.20 1.40
C ASP A 2 -28.82 -2.39 0.46
N SER A 3 -27.88 -2.29 -0.49
CA SER A 3 -27.35 -3.48 -1.20
C SER A 3 -26.12 -3.26 -2.10
N TYR A 4 -25.41 -2.13 -2.05
CA TYR A 4 -24.17 -1.97 -2.83
C TYR A 4 -22.99 -1.68 -1.89
N TYR A 5 -21.82 -2.25 -2.21
CA TYR A 5 -20.52 -2.11 -1.52
C TYR A 5 -20.13 -3.13 -0.45
N ASN A 6 -20.68 -4.34 -0.48
CA ASN A 6 -20.09 -5.44 0.28
C ASN A 6 -19.58 -6.58 -0.61
N THR A 7 -18.62 -6.27 -1.48
CA THR A 7 -17.78 -7.30 -2.10
C THR A 7 -16.70 -7.74 -1.10
N HIS A 8 -17.12 -8.53 -0.11
CA HIS A 8 -16.22 -9.37 0.67
C HIS A 8 -15.58 -10.42 -0.24
N ARG A 9 -14.58 -10.02 -1.01
CA ARG A 9 -13.65 -10.98 -1.59
C ARG A 9 -12.78 -11.48 -0.45
N THR A 10 -13.06 -12.70 0.00
CA THR A 10 -12.17 -13.48 0.85
C THR A 10 -10.83 -13.59 0.13
N VAL A 11 -9.74 -13.19 0.80
CA VAL A 11 -8.39 -13.39 0.26
C VAL A 11 -8.19 -14.89 0.07
N GLN A 12 -7.71 -15.29 -1.10
CA GLN A 12 -7.33 -16.67 -1.33
C GLN A 12 -6.18 -17.03 -0.37
N GLU A 13 -6.43 -17.94 0.55
CA GLU A 13 -5.42 -18.42 1.49
C GLU A 13 -4.36 -19.28 0.77
N PRO A 14 -3.07 -19.14 1.12
CA PRO A 14 -2.01 -19.95 0.55
C PRO A 14 -2.13 -21.40 1.05
N LYS A 15 -1.87 -22.37 0.17
CA LYS A 15 -1.92 -23.81 0.48
C LYS A 15 -0.75 -24.55 -0.14
N GLY A 16 -0.40 -25.71 0.43
CA GLY A 16 0.66 -26.57 -0.08
C GLY A 16 1.99 -25.82 -0.25
N GLN A 17 2.59 -25.94 -1.42
CA GLN A 17 3.89 -25.35 -1.73
C GLN A 17 3.95 -23.83 -1.54
N ASP A 18 2.85 -23.11 -1.74
CA ASP A 18 2.83 -21.66 -1.51
C ASP A 18 2.94 -21.33 -0.02
N LEU A 19 2.20 -22.06 0.82
CA LEU A 19 2.23 -21.88 2.28
C LEU A 19 3.62 -22.22 2.83
N ASP A 20 4.20 -23.33 2.38
CA ASP A 20 5.56 -23.74 2.79
C ASP A 20 6.59 -22.69 2.39
N TYR A 21 6.52 -22.19 1.16
CA TYR A 21 7.39 -21.12 0.69
C TYR A 21 7.29 -19.87 1.56
N ILE A 22 6.05 -19.43 1.83
CA ILE A 22 5.78 -18.21 2.61
C ILE A 22 6.36 -18.35 4.03
N ASN A 23 6.14 -19.50 4.68
CA ASN A 23 6.65 -19.76 6.03
C ASN A 23 8.19 -19.80 6.07
N ILE A 24 8.83 -20.44 5.08
CA ILE A 24 10.30 -20.48 4.98
C ILE A 24 10.85 -19.08 4.76
N ALA A 25 10.30 -18.33 3.79
CA ALA A 25 10.72 -16.96 3.50
C ALA A 25 10.55 -16.03 4.71
N TYR A 26 9.41 -16.15 5.41
CA TYR A 26 9.15 -15.43 6.65
C TYR A 26 10.20 -15.73 7.72
N SER A 27 10.55 -17.01 7.92
CA SER A 27 11.59 -17.41 8.90
C SER A 27 12.97 -16.82 8.57
N HIS A 28 13.34 -16.76 7.29
CA HIS A 28 14.59 -16.13 6.85
C HIS A 28 14.56 -14.62 7.07
N LEU A 29 13.43 -13.97 6.80
CA LEU A 29 13.25 -12.54 7.02
C LEU A 29 13.38 -12.15 8.49
N LEU A 30 12.79 -12.93 9.41
CA LEU A 30 12.95 -12.71 10.85
C LEU A 30 14.41 -12.84 11.31
N ARG A 31 15.18 -13.72 10.66
CA ARG A 31 16.62 -13.91 10.94
C ARG A 31 17.53 -12.99 10.13
N SER A 32 16.98 -12.11 9.29
CA SER A 32 17.74 -11.28 8.34
C SER A 32 18.67 -12.08 7.41
N ASP A 33 18.30 -13.32 7.06
CA ASP A 33 19.06 -14.20 6.18
C ASP A 33 18.77 -13.93 4.70
N TRP A 34 19.24 -12.77 4.22
CA TRP A 34 19.00 -12.29 2.86
C TRP A 34 19.61 -13.19 1.78
N ALA A 35 20.70 -13.90 2.09
CA ALA A 35 21.35 -14.82 1.17
C ALA A 35 20.46 -16.03 0.85
N LYS A 36 19.78 -16.61 1.87
CA LYS A 36 18.79 -17.67 1.62
C LYS A 36 17.54 -17.14 0.95
N LEU A 37 17.09 -15.93 1.29
CA LEU A 37 15.96 -15.31 0.64
C LEU A 37 16.22 -15.06 -0.87
N ALA A 38 17.44 -14.66 -1.23
CA ALA A 38 17.84 -14.48 -2.63
C ALA A 38 17.69 -15.77 -3.45
N LYS A 39 18.04 -16.93 -2.87
CA LYS A 39 17.87 -18.24 -3.52
C LYS A 39 16.38 -18.57 -3.76
N LEU A 40 15.50 -18.14 -2.86
CA LEU A 40 14.05 -18.34 -2.98
C LEU A 40 13.38 -17.39 -3.97
N LEU A 41 14.00 -16.24 -4.29
CA LEU A 41 13.43 -15.22 -5.15
C LEU A 41 13.10 -15.73 -6.55
N THR A 42 13.89 -16.68 -7.06
CA THR A 42 13.72 -17.32 -8.39
C THR A 42 12.37 -18.04 -8.54
N LYS A 43 11.78 -18.47 -7.42
CA LYS A 43 10.47 -19.14 -7.37
C LYS A 43 9.38 -18.22 -6.80
N SER A 44 9.67 -16.93 -6.60
CA SER A 44 8.70 -15.99 -6.04
C SER A 44 7.68 -15.54 -7.08
N ASN A 45 6.50 -15.16 -6.60
CA ASN A 45 5.47 -14.54 -7.40
C ASN A 45 4.73 -13.50 -6.54
N SER A 46 3.91 -12.65 -7.17
CA SER A 46 3.22 -11.57 -6.47
C SER A 46 2.24 -12.08 -5.41
N PHE A 47 1.65 -13.26 -5.59
CA PHE A 47 0.79 -13.91 -4.59
C PHE A 47 1.57 -14.25 -3.31
N ARG A 48 2.72 -14.92 -3.42
CA ARG A 48 3.60 -15.22 -2.28
C ARG A 48 4.08 -13.95 -1.60
N LEU A 49 4.47 -12.94 -2.39
CA LEU A 49 4.94 -11.67 -1.87
C LEU A 49 3.87 -10.96 -1.03
N LYS A 50 2.63 -10.93 -1.53
CA LYS A 50 1.46 -10.40 -0.82
C LYS A 50 1.31 -11.04 0.55
N HIS A 51 1.29 -12.37 0.61
CA HIS A 51 1.11 -13.09 1.88
C HIS A 51 2.29 -12.92 2.84
N ILE A 52 3.53 -12.85 2.33
CA ILE A 52 4.70 -12.55 3.18
C ILE A 52 4.55 -11.15 3.80
N LEU A 53 4.14 -10.13 3.03
CA LEU A 53 3.90 -8.78 3.57
C LEU A 53 2.77 -8.78 4.61
N LEU A 54 1.68 -9.51 4.38
CA LEU A 54 0.59 -9.66 5.34
C LEU A 54 1.04 -10.35 6.63
N MET A 55 1.91 -11.36 6.57
CA MET A 55 2.49 -11.98 7.77
C MET A 55 3.42 -11.03 8.53
N LEU A 56 4.12 -10.15 7.81
CA LEU A 56 5.02 -9.17 8.39
C LEU A 56 4.32 -7.89 8.89
N GLN A 57 3.01 -7.75 8.70
CA GLN A 57 2.32 -6.46 8.81
C GLN A 57 2.41 -5.76 10.18
N ASN A 58 2.73 -6.51 11.23
CA ASN A 58 2.94 -6.00 12.59
C ASN A 58 4.39 -5.59 12.88
N ASN A 59 5.32 -5.85 11.95
CA ASN A 59 6.72 -5.46 12.02
C ASN A 59 7.09 -4.60 10.81
N TYR A 60 6.72 -3.32 10.86
CA TYR A 60 6.93 -2.38 9.76
C TYR A 60 8.39 -2.31 9.29
N ALA A 61 9.35 -2.48 10.21
CA ALA A 61 10.77 -2.35 9.91
C ALA A 61 11.25 -3.48 9.00
N VAL A 62 10.84 -4.72 9.29
CA VAL A 62 11.14 -5.88 8.42
C VAL A 62 10.33 -5.81 7.14
N SER A 63 9.05 -5.43 7.18
CA SER A 63 8.23 -5.25 5.97
C SER A 63 8.87 -4.25 5.00
N LEU A 64 9.33 -3.09 5.49
CA LEU A 64 9.94 -2.06 4.66
C LEU A 64 11.28 -2.50 4.09
N LYS A 65 12.13 -3.15 4.90
CA LYS A 65 13.41 -3.72 4.42
C LYS A 65 13.17 -4.74 3.32
N PHE A 66 12.23 -5.66 3.53
CA PHE A 66 11.87 -6.68 2.56
C PHE A 66 11.31 -6.07 1.27
N PHE A 67 10.39 -5.11 1.39
CA PHE A 67 9.81 -4.42 0.25
C PHE A 67 10.89 -3.73 -0.60
N LYS A 68 11.79 -2.96 0.02
CA LYS A 68 12.92 -2.32 -0.67
C LYS A 68 13.90 -3.34 -1.28
N TRP A 69 14.12 -4.47 -0.61
CA TRP A 69 14.95 -5.53 -1.15
C TRP A 69 14.34 -6.15 -2.41
N ILE A 70 13.03 -6.38 -2.43
CA ILE A 70 12.31 -6.84 -3.64
C ILE A 70 12.35 -5.78 -4.74
N GLU A 71 12.14 -4.51 -4.40
CA GLU A 71 12.23 -3.39 -5.35
C GLU A 71 13.58 -3.39 -6.10
N LEU A 72 14.67 -3.71 -5.40
CA LEU A 72 16.01 -3.76 -5.98
C LEU A 72 16.27 -5.02 -6.82
N HIS A 73 15.74 -6.18 -6.43
CA HIS A 73 16.13 -7.47 -7.03
C HIS A 73 15.12 -8.01 -8.05
N ASN A 74 13.83 -7.73 -7.88
CA ASN A 74 12.78 -8.17 -8.80
C ASN A 74 11.54 -7.25 -8.71
N PRO A 75 11.60 -6.01 -9.26
CA PRO A 75 10.52 -5.04 -9.17
C PRO A 75 9.22 -5.49 -9.85
N ASN A 76 9.28 -6.46 -10.76
CA ASN A 76 8.09 -7.01 -11.44
C ASN A 76 7.12 -7.72 -10.48
N LEU A 77 7.58 -8.10 -9.28
CA LEU A 77 6.72 -8.66 -8.24
C LEU A 77 5.90 -7.59 -7.50
N LEU A 78 6.28 -6.31 -7.62
CA LEU A 78 5.61 -5.18 -6.97
C LEU A 78 4.36 -4.76 -7.75
N THR A 79 3.28 -5.51 -7.54
CA THR A 79 1.96 -5.16 -8.06
C THR A 79 1.35 -4.00 -7.28
N LEU A 80 0.25 -3.44 -7.80
CA LEU A 80 -0.51 -2.42 -7.09
C LEU A 80 -1.00 -2.93 -5.72
N GLU A 81 -1.37 -4.21 -5.62
CA GLU A 81 -1.81 -4.83 -4.37
C GLU A 81 -0.68 -4.89 -3.32
N THR A 82 0.54 -5.29 -3.70
CA THR A 82 1.66 -5.34 -2.74
C THR A 82 2.13 -3.96 -2.33
N ASN A 83 2.06 -2.98 -3.24
CA ASN A 83 2.25 -1.56 -2.95
C ASN A 83 1.20 -1.03 -1.95
N SER A 84 -0.07 -1.37 -2.13
CA SER A 84 -1.15 -1.02 -1.21
C SER A 84 -0.91 -1.59 0.20
N ILE A 85 -0.51 -2.86 0.29
CA ILE A 85 -0.24 -3.52 1.58
C ILE A 85 0.92 -2.83 2.32
N ILE A 86 2.05 -2.56 1.66
CA ILE A 86 3.15 -1.85 2.35
C ILE A 86 2.72 -0.44 2.77
N PHE A 87 1.89 0.23 1.99
CA PHE A 87 1.36 1.54 2.34
C PHE A 87 0.45 1.48 3.58
N HIS A 88 -0.44 0.48 3.69
CA HIS A 88 -1.20 0.22 4.91
C HIS A 88 -0.29 -0.01 6.12
N ILE A 89 0.73 -0.86 5.98
CA ILE A 89 1.68 -1.18 7.06
C ILE A 89 2.39 0.09 7.56
N LEU A 90 2.86 0.94 6.66
CA LEU A 90 3.58 2.16 7.04
C LEU A 90 2.66 3.22 7.65
N THR A 91 1.49 3.44 7.08
CA THR A 91 0.55 4.46 7.56
C THR A 91 -0.05 4.10 8.92
N LYS A 92 -0.39 2.82 9.16
CA LYS A 92 -0.86 2.37 10.49
C LYS A 92 0.21 2.51 11.56
N ASN A 93 1.48 2.31 11.20
CA ASN A 93 2.65 2.50 12.08
C ASN A 93 3.19 3.95 12.09
N ARG A 94 2.46 4.92 11.53
CA ARG A 94 2.82 6.36 11.46
C ARG A 94 4.18 6.65 10.80
N LYS A 95 4.63 5.79 9.88
CA LYS A 95 5.88 5.97 9.11
C LYS A 95 5.63 6.75 7.83
N PHE A 96 5.13 7.98 7.98
CA PHE A 96 4.68 8.81 6.86
C PHE A 96 5.78 9.11 5.86
N VAL A 97 6.98 9.49 6.27
CA VAL A 97 8.09 9.76 5.33
C VAL A 97 8.39 8.57 4.39
N SER A 98 8.35 7.35 4.93
CA SER A 98 8.54 6.14 4.12
C SER A 98 7.33 5.84 3.24
N ALA A 99 6.13 6.02 3.78
CA ALA A 99 4.88 5.82 3.05
C ALA A 99 4.78 6.79 1.85
N GLU A 100 5.12 8.05 2.09
CA GLU A 100 5.18 9.12 1.10
C GLU A 100 6.21 8.81 0.00
N SER A 101 7.40 8.33 0.36
CA SER A 101 8.43 7.96 -0.62
C SER A 101 7.96 6.85 -1.57
N ILE A 102 7.29 5.81 -1.06
CA ILE A 102 6.73 4.73 -1.89
C ILE A 102 5.59 5.27 -2.75
N LEU A 103 4.67 6.02 -2.15
CA LEU A 103 3.48 6.51 -2.84
C LEU A 103 3.83 7.49 -3.96
N LYS A 104 4.82 8.36 -3.74
CA LYS A 104 5.30 9.30 -4.77
C LYS A 104 5.82 8.59 -6.00
N LYS A 105 6.50 7.44 -5.87
CA LYS A 105 6.96 6.65 -7.03
C LYS A 105 5.79 6.12 -7.87
N ILE A 106 4.70 5.71 -7.20
CA ILE A 106 3.49 5.20 -7.86
C ILE A 106 2.75 6.36 -8.54
N ILE A 107 2.51 7.46 -7.81
CA ILE A 107 1.72 8.61 -8.29
C ILE A 107 2.42 9.40 -9.40
N CYS A 108 3.75 9.46 -9.39
CA CYS A 108 4.53 10.11 -10.43
C CYS A 108 4.80 9.21 -11.65
N SER A 109 4.21 8.01 -11.72
CA SER A 109 4.26 7.20 -12.94
C SER A 109 3.31 7.76 -14.01
N CYS A 110 3.60 7.52 -15.29
CA CYS A 110 2.85 8.13 -16.40
C CYS A 110 1.45 7.52 -16.66
N ASP A 111 0.96 6.61 -15.82
CA ASP A 111 -0.33 5.94 -16.02
C ASP A 111 -1.46 6.65 -15.25
N VAL A 112 -2.27 7.42 -15.97
CA VAL A 112 -3.42 8.16 -15.42
C VAL A 112 -4.48 7.22 -14.82
N ASN A 113 -4.61 5.98 -15.32
CA ASN A 113 -5.57 5.01 -14.78
C ASN A 113 -5.12 4.44 -13.42
N LEU A 114 -3.84 4.60 -13.08
CA LEU A 114 -3.30 4.07 -11.84
C LEU A 114 -3.90 4.73 -10.61
N HIS A 115 -4.30 6.00 -10.70
CA HIS A 115 -4.90 6.75 -9.59
C HIS A 115 -6.20 6.11 -9.10
N TYR A 116 -7.13 5.81 -10.00
CA TYR A 116 -8.40 5.17 -9.67
C TYR A 116 -8.18 3.77 -9.10
N LYS A 117 -7.32 2.98 -9.78
CA LYS A 117 -6.96 1.63 -9.34
C LYS A 117 -6.31 1.63 -7.96
N LEU A 118 -5.52 2.65 -7.62
CA LEU A 118 -4.80 2.74 -6.35
C LEU A 118 -5.77 2.92 -5.17
N PHE A 119 -6.73 3.84 -5.27
CA PHE A 119 -7.75 3.98 -4.23
C PHE A 119 -8.51 2.67 -4.02
N ASP A 120 -8.93 2.04 -5.11
CA ASP A 120 -9.71 0.80 -5.07
C ASP A 120 -8.86 -0.36 -4.52
N SER A 121 -7.56 -0.40 -4.83
CA SER A 121 -6.62 -1.39 -4.27
C SER A 121 -6.38 -1.20 -2.77
N LEU A 122 -6.28 0.04 -2.29
CA LEU A 122 -6.20 0.35 -0.85
C LEU A 122 -7.50 -0.04 -0.13
N LEU A 123 -8.64 0.27 -0.74
CA LEU A 123 -9.93 -0.12 -0.18
C LEU A 123 -10.07 -1.65 -0.11
N HIS A 124 -9.65 -2.35 -1.17
CA HIS A 124 -9.70 -3.81 -1.25
C HIS A 124 -8.83 -4.48 -0.18
N SER A 125 -7.64 -3.92 0.09
CA SER A 125 -6.71 -4.46 1.08
C SER A 125 -6.89 -3.88 2.49
N TYR A 126 -7.84 -2.95 2.69
CA TYR A 126 -8.05 -2.22 3.93
C TYR A 126 -8.29 -3.13 5.14
N ARG A 127 -9.22 -4.09 5.02
CA ARG A 127 -9.60 -4.98 6.13
C ARG A 127 -8.52 -6.01 6.45
N ILE A 128 -7.92 -6.61 5.43
CA ILE A 128 -6.91 -7.67 5.58
C ILE A 128 -5.59 -7.14 6.17
N CYS A 129 -5.34 -5.84 6.01
CA CYS A 129 -4.19 -5.15 6.59
C CYS A 129 -4.47 -4.55 7.98
N ASP A 130 -5.67 -4.75 8.53
CA ASP A 130 -6.12 -4.10 9.76
C ASP A 130 -5.83 -2.59 9.74
N SER A 131 -6.24 -1.94 8.65
CA SER A 131 -5.87 -0.56 8.36
C SER A 131 -6.75 0.44 9.11
N THR A 132 -6.28 1.69 9.14
CA THR A 132 -7.04 2.86 9.63
C THR A 132 -7.36 3.81 8.48
N PRO A 133 -8.37 4.70 8.59
CA PRO A 133 -8.73 5.66 7.53
C PRO A 133 -7.59 6.61 7.15
N ARG A 134 -6.58 6.73 8.02
CA ARG A 134 -5.35 7.49 7.81
C ARG A 134 -4.62 7.13 6.52
N VAL A 135 -4.78 5.91 6.01
CA VAL A 135 -4.20 5.53 4.71
C VAL A 135 -4.76 6.38 3.57
N PHE A 136 -6.07 6.68 3.59
CA PHE A 136 -6.71 7.50 2.57
C PHE A 136 -6.42 8.99 2.79
N ASP A 137 -6.34 9.44 4.04
CA ASP A 137 -5.88 10.79 4.38
C ASP A 137 -4.44 11.04 3.86
N ALA A 138 -3.54 10.07 4.04
CA ALA A 138 -2.18 10.14 3.50
C ALA A 138 -2.14 10.15 1.96
N LEU A 139 -3.04 9.41 1.30
CA LEU A 139 -3.20 9.46 -0.15
C LEU A 139 -3.67 10.84 -0.63
N PHE A 140 -4.71 11.38 -0.01
CA PHE A 140 -5.22 12.73 -0.28
C PHE A 140 -4.14 13.80 -0.11
N LYS A 141 -3.44 13.76 1.04
CA LYS A 141 -2.33 14.66 1.36
C LYS A 141 -1.20 14.58 0.34
N MET A 142 -0.87 13.37 -0.14
CA MET A 142 0.17 13.21 -1.15
C MET A 142 -0.20 13.86 -2.48
N TYR A 143 -1.43 13.65 -2.96
CA TYR A 143 -1.90 14.29 -4.20
C TYR A 143 -1.86 15.82 -4.11
N ALA A 144 -2.24 16.37 -2.96
CA ALA A 144 -2.11 17.80 -2.67
C ALA A 144 -0.64 18.25 -2.76
N HIS A 145 0.26 17.54 -2.10
CA HIS A 145 1.69 17.85 -2.07
C HIS A 145 2.35 17.81 -3.46
N VAL A 146 1.98 16.86 -4.33
CA VAL A 146 2.49 16.79 -5.71
C VAL A 146 1.68 17.64 -6.71
N LYS A 147 0.81 18.54 -6.23
CA LYS A 147 -0.02 19.46 -7.03
C LYS A 147 -0.94 18.76 -8.05
N GLN A 148 -1.29 17.49 -7.80
CA GLN A 148 -2.30 16.76 -8.58
C GLN A 148 -3.69 17.00 -7.99
N PHE A 149 -4.17 18.25 -8.05
CA PHE A 149 -5.37 18.68 -7.33
C PHE A 149 -6.65 17.95 -7.76
N ARG A 150 -6.78 17.59 -9.05
CA ARG A 150 -7.91 16.78 -9.54
C ARG A 150 -7.97 15.42 -8.83
N ASN A 151 -6.84 14.71 -8.79
CA ASN A 151 -6.73 13.42 -8.11
C ASN A 151 -6.97 13.54 -6.59
N ALA A 152 -6.58 14.66 -5.97
CA ALA A 152 -6.88 14.93 -4.56
C ALA A 152 -8.39 15.08 -4.34
N ILE A 153 -9.09 15.85 -5.18
CA ILE A 153 -10.55 16.00 -5.10
C ILE A 153 -11.28 14.68 -5.35
N ASP A 154 -10.86 13.91 -6.36
CA ASP A 154 -11.46 12.60 -6.65
C ASP A 154 -11.29 11.64 -5.47
N THR A 155 -10.10 11.65 -4.85
CA THR A 155 -9.82 10.89 -3.62
C THR A 155 -10.73 11.33 -2.47
N PHE A 156 -10.90 12.64 -2.26
CA PHE A 156 -11.79 13.18 -1.24
C PHE A 156 -13.25 12.77 -1.45
N CYS A 157 -13.75 12.85 -2.68
CA CYS A 157 -15.10 12.41 -3.03
C CYS A 157 -15.30 10.93 -2.71
N LYS A 158 -14.37 10.06 -3.12
CA LYS A 158 -14.41 8.63 -2.79
C LYS A 158 -14.33 8.39 -1.28
N MET A 159 -13.47 9.10 -0.54
CA MET A 159 -13.38 8.98 0.92
C MET A 159 -14.74 9.21 1.58
N LYS A 160 -15.51 10.21 1.12
CA LYS A 160 -16.85 10.51 1.64
C LYS A 160 -17.84 9.36 1.43
N GLU A 161 -17.78 8.67 0.29
CA GLU A 161 -18.63 7.49 0.02
C GLU A 161 -18.43 6.39 1.08
N TYR A 162 -17.21 6.24 1.59
CA TYR A 162 -16.84 5.28 2.64
C TYR A 162 -16.82 5.89 4.05
N ARG A 163 -17.37 7.10 4.23
CA ARG A 163 -17.42 7.83 5.51
C ARG A 163 -16.04 8.11 6.13
N PHE A 164 -15.00 8.18 5.29
CA PHE A 164 -13.70 8.67 5.68
C PHE A 164 -13.62 10.17 5.41
N LEU A 165 -12.89 10.89 6.25
CA LEU A 165 -12.65 12.32 6.11
C LEU A 165 -11.15 12.60 6.20
N PRO A 166 -10.62 13.55 5.41
CA PRO A 166 -9.27 14.02 5.59
C PRO A 166 -9.13 14.74 6.93
N THR A 167 -7.91 14.78 7.45
CA THR A 167 -7.61 15.58 8.63
C THR A 167 -7.60 17.07 8.30
N ILE A 168 -7.81 17.91 9.31
CA ILE A 168 -7.69 19.37 9.17
C ILE A 168 -6.31 19.75 8.63
N GLU A 169 -5.25 19.05 9.07
CA GLU A 169 -3.89 19.25 8.58
C GLU A 169 -3.79 19.02 7.06
N SER A 170 -4.30 17.87 6.58
CA SER A 170 -4.29 17.56 5.15
C SER A 170 -5.13 18.55 4.34
N SER A 171 -6.28 18.98 4.87
CA SER A 171 -7.12 20.00 4.22
C SER A 171 -6.42 21.35 4.14
N ASN A 172 -5.77 21.80 5.21
CA ASN A 172 -4.99 23.04 5.22
C ASN A 172 -3.83 22.96 4.22
N MET A 173 -3.11 21.82 4.18
CA MET A 173 -2.05 21.59 3.20
C MET A 173 -2.59 21.69 1.77
N TYR A 174 -3.72 21.05 1.46
CA TYR A 174 -4.35 21.16 0.15
C TYR A 174 -4.67 22.61 -0.23
N MET A 175 -5.28 23.37 0.67
CA MET A 175 -5.61 24.78 0.43
C MET A 175 -4.35 25.62 0.23
N SER A 176 -3.32 25.44 1.05
CA SER A 176 -2.04 26.15 0.90
C SER A 176 -1.34 25.78 -0.42
N SER A 177 -1.30 24.50 -0.78
CA SER A 177 -0.71 24.04 -2.05
C SER A 177 -1.46 24.63 -3.25
N LEU A 178 -2.79 24.69 -3.20
CA LEU A 178 -3.63 25.26 -4.24
C LEU A 178 -3.41 26.78 -4.39
N LEU A 179 -3.35 27.52 -3.28
CA LEU A 179 -3.07 28.96 -3.29
C LEU A 179 -1.68 29.27 -3.86
N SER A 180 -0.69 28.43 -3.56
CA SER A 180 0.69 28.56 -4.07
C SER A 180 0.89 28.10 -5.52
N PHE A 181 -0.18 27.62 -6.18
CA PHE A 181 -0.12 27.19 -7.57
C PHE A 181 -0.34 28.33 -8.57
N ASN A 182 -0.87 29.46 -8.11
CA ASN A 182 -1.11 30.66 -8.89
C ASN A 182 0.16 31.48 -9.10
#